data_AF-V4A9Q0-F1
#
_entry.id   AF-V4A9Q0-F1
#
_cell.length_a   1.000
_cell.length_b   1.000
_cell.length_c   1.000
_cell.angle_alpha   90.00
_cell.angle_beta   90.00
_cell.angle_gamma   90.00
#
_symmetry.space_group_name_H-M   'P 1'
#
loop_
_entity.id
_entity.type
_entity.pdbx_description
1 polymer ?
#
loop_
_entity_poly.entity_id
_entity_poly.type
_entity_poly.pdbx_seq_one_letter_code
_entity_poly.pdbx_strand_id
1 'polypeptide(L)' 'MDGTWGEWSDFSDCSTTCGGGTQNRTRLCDNPEPSNGGATCSPPGSETRSCNLISCIGITLFIFVLHQTFLTHFWLMK' A
#
# COMPACT_ATOMS: atom_id res chain seq x y z
N MET A 1 -15.36 17.51 -25.59
CA MET A 1 -15.22 16.07 -25.28
C MET A 1 -15.04 15.96 -23.79
N ASP A 2 -15.82 15.11 -23.15
CA ASP A 2 -15.70 14.88 -21.71
C ASP A 2 -14.43 14.06 -21.44
N GLY A 3 -13.78 14.35 -20.31
CA GLY A 3 -12.58 13.60 -19.93
C GLY A 3 -12.95 12.23 -19.38
N THR A 4 -12.05 11.28 -19.55
CA THR A 4 -12.17 9.98 -18.88
C THR A 4 -10.93 9.66 -18.07
N TRP A 5 -11.12 8.79 -17.07
CA TRP A 5 -10.07 8.41 -16.14
C TRP A 5 -8.91 7.73 -16.86
N GLY A 6 -7.70 8.20 -16.58
CA GLY A 6 -6.46 7.49 -16.84
C GLY A 6 -6.25 6.34 -15.87
N GLU A 7 -5.10 5.68 -16.04
CA GLU A 7 -4.69 4.57 -15.19
C GLU A 7 -4.45 5.01 -13.75
N TRP A 8 -4.62 4.06 -12.83
CA TRP A 8 -4.25 4.27 -11.44
C TRP A 8 -2.72 4.31 -11.29
N SER A 9 -2.25 5.22 -10.44
CA SER A 9 -0.90 5.13 -9.89
C SER A 9 -0.76 3.86 -9.05
N ASP A 10 0.49 3.49 -8.79
CA ASP A 10 0.79 2.58 -7.70
C ASP A 10 0.33 3.17 -6.36
N PHE A 11 0.07 2.29 -5.40
CA PHE A 11 -0.13 2.71 -4.02
C PHE A 11 1.18 3.25 -3.45
N SER A 12 1.06 4.30 -2.63
CA SER A 12 2.14 4.77 -1.77
C SER A 12 2.59 3.67 -0.81
N ASP A 13 3.76 3.85 -0.22
CA ASP A 13 4.13 3.05 0.94
C ASP A 13 3.08 3.16 2.05
N CYS A 14 2.96 2.09 2.83
CA CYS A 14 2.09 2.08 4.00
C CYS A 14 2.62 3.05 5.06
N SER A 15 1.73 3.84 5.67
CA SER A 15 2.11 4.81 6.71
C SER A 15 2.76 4.19 7.96
N THR A 16 2.51 2.91 8.20
CA THR A 16 3.12 2.13 9.28
C THR A 16 3.59 0.80 8.74
N THR A 17 4.58 0.18 9.39
CA THR A 17 5.03 -1.18 9.06
C THR A 17 4.24 -2.26 9.82
N CYS A 18 3.47 -1.87 10.84
CA CYS A 18 2.68 -2.73 11.71
C CYS A 18 1.57 -1.95 12.42
N GLY A 19 0.64 -2.68 13.04
CA GLY A 19 -0.42 -2.09 13.87
C GLY A 19 -1.55 -1.42 13.09
N GLY A 20 -1.59 -1.63 11.78
CA GLY A 20 -2.51 -0.96 10.86
C GLY A 20 -1.97 0.39 10.41
N GLY A 21 -1.93 0.58 9.10
CA GLY A 21 -1.60 1.83 8.43
C GLY A 21 -2.49 2.05 7.22
N THR A 22 -2.20 3.10 6.48
CA THR A 22 -2.92 3.48 5.25
C THR A 22 -1.93 3.69 4.12
N GLN A 23 -2.36 3.34 2.91
CA GLN A 23 -1.67 3.62 1.66
C GLN A 23 -2.67 4.23 0.69
N ASN A 24 -2.18 5.13 -0.16
CA ASN A 24 -3.02 5.94 -1.04
C ASN A 24 -2.56 5.78 -2.49
N ARG A 25 -3.48 5.87 -3.43
CA ARG A 25 -3.18 6.00 -4.86
C ARG A 25 -4.05 7.05 -5.52
N THR A 26 -3.61 7.56 -6.65
CA THR A 26 -4.35 8.57 -7.42
C THR A 26 -4.46 8.17 -8.89
N ARG A 27 -5.40 8.79 -9.61
CA ARG A 27 -5.50 8.71 -11.06
C ARG A 27 -5.87 10.08 -11.62
N LEU A 28 -5.48 10.33 -12.86
CA LEU A 28 -5.73 11.59 -13.54
C LEU A 28 -6.92 11.47 -14.50
N CYS A 29 -7.51 12.59 -14.86
CA CYS A 29 -8.59 12.67 -15.85
C CYS A 29 -8.00 13.10 -17.20
N ASP A 30 -7.17 12.24 -17.78
CA ASP A 30 -6.29 12.57 -18.89
C ASP A 30 -6.33 11.55 -20.05
N ASN A 31 -7.22 10.55 -19.99
CA ASN A 31 -7.30 9.51 -21.00
C ASN A 31 -8.71 9.38 -21.61
N PRO A 32 -9.21 10.38 -22.36
CA PRO A 32 -8.52 11.62 -22.75
C PRO A 32 -8.81 12.77 -21.78
N GLU A 33 -8.02 13.85 -21.90
CA GLU A 33 -8.29 15.11 -21.22
C GLU A 33 -9.60 15.77 -21.70
N PRO A 34 -10.38 16.40 -20.79
CA PRO A 34 -11.54 17.20 -21.18
C PRO A 34 -11.14 18.34 -22.13
N SER A 35 -11.92 18.53 -23.19
CA SER A 35 -11.66 19.58 -24.19
C SER A 35 -12.96 20.24 -24.67
N ASN A 36 -12.87 21.45 -25.22
CA ASN A 36 -14.01 22.22 -25.75
C ASN A 36 -15.17 22.35 -24.74
N GLY A 37 -14.85 22.62 -23.47
CA GLY A 37 -15.85 22.74 -22.40
C GLY A 37 -16.46 21.42 -21.92
N GLY A 38 -15.85 20.28 -22.23
CA GLY A 38 -16.29 18.98 -21.73
C GLY A 38 -16.12 18.82 -20.22
N ALA A 39 -16.90 17.90 -19.64
CA ALA A 39 -16.91 17.65 -18.20
C ALA A 39 -15.60 17.03 -17.72
N THR A 40 -15.12 17.49 -16.55
CA THR A 40 -14.03 16.87 -15.81
C THR A 40 -14.53 15.65 -15.05
N CYS A 41 -13.68 14.64 -14.88
CA CYS A 41 -13.99 13.47 -14.06
C CYS A 41 -14.21 13.88 -12.60
N SER A 42 -15.28 13.38 -11.98
CA SER A 42 -15.64 13.68 -10.59
C SER A 42 -16.24 12.45 -9.91
N PRO A 43 -15.92 12.17 -8.62
CA PRO A 43 -15.01 12.92 -7.74
C PRO A 43 -13.53 12.73 -8.11
N PRO A 44 -12.59 13.52 -7.55
CA PRO A 44 -11.15 13.34 -7.80
C PRO A 44 -10.70 11.90 -7.63
N GLY A 45 -9.82 11.45 -8.52
CA GLY A 45 -9.31 10.08 -8.56
C GLY A 45 -8.35 9.83 -7.41
N SER A 46 -8.87 9.53 -6.22
CA SER A 46 -8.09 9.19 -5.03
C SER A 46 -8.71 7.97 -4.35
N GLU A 47 -7.86 7.04 -3.94
CA GLU A 47 -8.26 5.85 -3.21
C GLU A 47 -7.29 5.61 -2.05
N THR A 48 -7.87 5.30 -0.88
CA THR A 48 -7.14 4.95 0.33
C THR A 48 -7.55 3.56 0.77
N ARG A 49 -6.58 2.73 1.14
CA ARG A 49 -6.84 1.41 1.73
C ARG A 49 -5.95 1.13 2.93
N SER A 50 -6.44 0.27 3.81
CA SER A 50 -5.66 -0.19 4.97
C SER A 50 -4.53 -1.13 4.55
N CYS A 51 -3.45 -1.12 5.32
CA CYS A 51 -2.28 -1.98 5.15
C CYS A 51 -1.67 -2.36 6.50
N ASN A 52 -0.79 -3.35 6.51
CA ASN A 52 0.00 -3.76 7.68
C ASN A 52 -0.82 -3.97 8.96
N LEU A 53 -1.94 -4.69 8.83
CA LEU A 53 -2.92 -4.95 9.91
C LEU A 53 -2.41 -5.85 11.04
N ILE A 54 -1.24 -6.45 10.88
CA ILE A 54 -0.63 -7.30 11.89
C ILE A 54 -0.20 -6.42 13.07
N SER A 55 -0.63 -6.77 14.28
CA SER A 55 -0.20 -6.08 15.50
C SER A 55 1.32 -6.05 15.60
N CYS A 56 1.87 -4.91 16.04
CA CYS A 56 3.31 -4.75 16.24
C CYS A 56 3.89 -5.76 17.26
N ILE A 57 3.07 -6.24 18.20
CA ILE A 57 3.45 -7.28 19.16
C ILE A 57 3.56 -8.66 18.48
N GLY A 58 2.83 -8.90 17.39
CA GLY A 58 2.96 -10.14 16.61
C GLY A 58 4.32 -10.23 15.90
N ILE A 59 4.88 -9.10 15.48
CA ILE A 59 6.15 -9.05 14.75
C ILE A 59 7.35 -9.39 15.65
N THR A 60 7.32 -9.00 16.93
CA THR A 60 8.39 -9.35 17.87
C THR A 60 8.46 -10.85 18.10
N LEU A 61 7.32 -11.56 18.20
CA LEU A 61 7.29 -13.02 18.32
C LEU A 61 7.92 -13.73 17.11
N PHE A 62 7.70 -13.25 15.89
CA PHE A 62 8.36 -13.80 14.69
C PHE A 62 9.87 -13.56 14.69
N ILE A 63 10.34 -12.39 15.12
CA ILE A 63 11.79 -12.11 15.25
C ILE A 63 12.40 -12.98 16.34
N PHE A 64 11.72 -13.17 17.48
CA PHE A 64 12.19 -14.07 18.53
C PHE A 64 12.20 -15.53 18.07
N VAL A 65 11.17 -16.01 17.36
CA VAL A 65 11.15 -17.37 16.81
C VAL A 65 12.23 -17.54 15.75
N LEU A 66 12.45 -16.56 14.85
CA LEU A 66 13.54 -16.60 13.89
C LEU A 66 14.91 -16.63 14.60
N HIS A 67 15.14 -15.74 15.57
CA HIS A 67 16.38 -15.74 16.34
C HIS A 67 16.60 -17.07 17.10
N GLN A 68 15.53 -17.64 17.69
CA GLN A 68 15.57 -18.95 18.33
C GLN A 68 15.83 -20.08 17.32
N THR A 69 15.24 -20.04 16.11
CA THR A 69 15.55 -21.01 15.05
C THR A 69 16.98 -20.89 14.54
N PHE A 70 17.55 -19.69 14.49
CA PHE A 70 18.97 -19.48 14.16
C PHE A 70 19.89 -20.01 15.27
N LEU A 71 19.55 -19.81 16.54
CA LEU A 71 20.29 -20.36 17.68
C LEU A 71 20.17 -21.89 17.77
N THR A 72 19.02 -22.48 17.49
CA THR A 72 18.84 -23.94 17.47
C THR A 72 19.45 -24.60 16.22
N HIS A 73 19.42 -23.95 15.06
CA HIS A 73 20.18 -24.40 13.88
C HIS A 73 21.69 -24.38 14.11
N PHE A 74 22.20 -23.39 14.84
CA PHE A 74 23.63 -23.33 15.20
C PHE A 74 24.03 -24.42 16.19
N TRP A 75 23.11 -24.88 17.05
CA TRP A 75 23.35 -25.95 18.01
C TRP A 75 23.28 -27.35 17.37
N LEU A 76 22.48 -27.55 16.32
CA LEU A 76 22.39 -28.84 15.60
C LEU A 76 23.57 -29.12 14.65
N MET A 77 24.41 -28.12 14.35
CA MET A 77 25.59 -28.25 13.48
C MET A 77 26.92 -28.32 14.25
N LYS A 78 26.88 -28.57 15.56
CA LYS A 78 28.06 -28.82 16.41
C LYS A 78 27.94 -30.18 17.10
#